data_AF-A0A7S0TI59-F1
#
_entry.id   AF-A0A7S0TI59-F1
#
_cell.length_a   1.000
_cell.length_b   1.000
_cell.length_c   1.000
_cell.angle_alpha   90.00
_cell.angle_beta   90.00
_cell.angle_gamma   90.00
#
_symmetry.space_group_name_H-M   'P 1'
#
loop_
_entity.id
_entity.type
_entity.pdbx_description
1 polymer ?
#
loop_
_entity_poly.entity_id
_entity_poly.type
_entity_poly.pdbx_seq_one_letter_code
_entity_poly.pdbx_strand_id
1 'polypeptide(L)'
;MWGTMMEVWQSLVELIIRPPRHEYDCNRDLGNKKMMVRGTLVVREDIDLMNKRGFVLKCSHFQPAELPPEDADSDSLDFQPRPKDGPFPCVVYCHGNAGSRCDSLSVLPILLPLGISVFAMDFSGAGQSEGKFLSLGYHEKEDLATAIEFLQTCKRVSR
;
A
#
# COMPACT_ATOMS: atom_id res chain seq x y z
N MET A 1 19.94 33.54 22.41
CA MET A 1 18.74 33.07 23.14
C MET A 1 17.50 32.98 22.24
N TRP A 2 17.24 33.96 21.35
CA TRP A 2 16.13 33.87 20.37
C TRP A 2 16.34 32.86 19.23
N GLY A 3 17.55 32.77 18.67
CA GLY A 3 17.87 31.80 17.60
C GLY A 3 17.65 30.35 18.03
N THR A 4 18.16 30.00 19.20
CA THR A 4 17.96 28.68 19.83
C THR A 4 16.49 28.33 20.11
N MET A 5 15.64 29.32 20.43
CA MET A 5 14.20 29.08 20.64
C MET A 5 13.47 28.80 19.32
N MET A 6 13.83 29.52 18.25
CA MET A 6 13.24 29.30 16.93
C MET A 6 13.69 27.97 16.31
N GLU A 7 14.94 27.57 16.53
CA GLU A 7 15.44 26.25 16.12
C GLU A 7 14.68 25.12 16.81
N VAL A 8 14.53 25.20 18.14
CA VAL A 8 13.75 24.21 18.91
C VAL A 8 12.29 24.18 18.45
N TRP A 9 11.67 25.34 18.21
CA TRP A 9 10.31 25.41 17.70
C TRP A 9 10.16 24.74 16.33
N GLN A 10 11.08 25.02 15.40
CA GLN A 10 11.08 24.38 14.09
C GLN A 10 11.23 22.87 14.21
N SER A 11 12.14 22.37 15.06
CA SER A 11 12.28 20.92 15.30
C SER A 11 11.00 20.29 15.87
N LEU A 12 10.30 20.98 16.78
CA LEU A 12 9.02 20.50 17.32
C LEU A 12 7.92 20.46 16.25
N VAL A 13 7.85 21.48 15.39
CA VAL A 13 6.92 21.49 14.27
C VAL A 13 7.24 20.37 13.28
N GLU A 14 8.52 20.19 12.93
CA GLU A 14 8.97 19.13 12.03
C GLU A 14 8.64 17.74 12.58
N LEU A 15 8.73 17.50 13.89
CA LEU A 15 8.30 16.24 14.50
C LEU A 15 6.81 15.92 14.27
N ILE A 16 5.97 16.94 14.04
CA ILE A 16 4.53 16.79 13.82
C ILE A 16 4.22 16.68 12.32
N ILE A 17 4.70 17.62 11.50
CA ILE A 17 4.33 17.71 10.07
C ILE A 17 5.27 16.94 9.14
N ARG A 18 6.46 16.60 9.63
CA ARG A 18 7.50 15.86 8.90
C ARG A 18 8.18 14.86 9.83
N PRO A 19 7.42 13.94 10.45
CA PRO A 19 8.04 12.90 11.23
C PRO A 19 9.07 12.16 10.37
N PRO A 20 10.13 11.58 10.97
CA PRO A 20 11.07 10.75 10.26
C PRO A 20 10.33 9.74 9.38
N ARG A 21 10.69 9.69 8.10
CA ARG A 21 10.06 8.76 7.18
C ARG A 21 10.55 7.35 7.46
N HIS A 22 9.63 6.39 7.37
CA HIS A 22 10.03 5.00 7.36
C HIS A 22 10.76 4.69 6.04
N GLU A 23 12.05 4.41 6.14
CA GLU A 23 12.87 3.95 5.03
C GLU A 23 12.85 2.43 4.97
N TYR A 24 12.43 1.88 3.84
CA TYR A 24 12.30 0.43 3.65
C TYR A 24 12.63 0.04 2.21
N ASP A 25 12.98 -1.22 1.99
CA ASP A 25 13.17 -1.84 0.68
C ASP A 25 11.94 -2.68 0.30
N CYS A 26 11.40 -2.47 -0.90
CA CYS A 26 10.16 -3.12 -1.31
C CYS A 26 10.26 -4.64 -1.47
N ASN A 27 11.44 -5.19 -1.77
CA ASN A 27 11.58 -6.63 -1.97
C ASN A 27 11.89 -7.34 -0.65
N ARG A 28 12.63 -6.69 0.23
CA ARG A 28 12.97 -7.21 1.55
C ARG A 28 11.84 -7.04 2.55
N ASP A 29 11.28 -5.85 2.65
CA ASP A 29 10.43 -5.46 3.79
C ASP A 29 8.95 -5.73 3.50
N LEU A 30 8.46 -5.55 2.26
CA LEU A 30 7.10 -5.91 1.85
C LEU A 30 6.95 -7.38 1.38
N GLY A 31 8.03 -8.16 1.46
CA GLY A 31 8.09 -9.54 0.98
C GLY A 31 8.25 -9.69 -0.54
N ASN A 32 8.15 -10.93 -1.02
CA ASN A 32 8.27 -11.23 -2.44
C ASN A 32 6.96 -10.89 -3.19
N LYS A 33 7.06 -10.62 -4.50
CA LYS A 33 5.89 -10.40 -5.36
C LYS A 33 4.97 -11.61 -5.48
N LYS A 34 5.49 -12.80 -5.26
CA LYS A 34 4.76 -14.07 -5.20
C LYS A 34 5.14 -14.72 -3.88
N MET A 35 4.18 -14.94 -3.00
CA MET A 35 4.45 -15.44 -1.66
C MET A 35 3.33 -16.33 -1.13
N MET A 36 3.64 -17.10 -0.08
CA MET A 36 2.67 -17.92 0.64
C MET A 36 2.37 -17.26 1.98
N VAL A 37 1.10 -16.98 2.25
CA VAL A 37 0.64 -16.39 3.51
C VAL A 37 -0.39 -17.32 4.13
N ARG A 38 -0.01 -18.02 5.21
CA ARG A 38 -0.87 -19.00 5.92
C ARG A 38 -1.57 -20.02 4.99
N GLY A 39 -0.83 -20.54 4.01
CA GLY A 39 -1.37 -21.54 3.07
C GLY A 39 -2.13 -20.96 1.88
N THR A 40 -2.29 -19.64 1.81
CA THR A 40 -2.85 -18.93 0.65
C THR A 40 -1.71 -18.41 -0.23
N LEU A 41 -1.75 -18.74 -1.52
CA LEU A 41 -0.87 -18.14 -2.50
C LEU A 41 -1.29 -16.69 -2.75
N VAL A 42 -0.32 -15.79 -2.76
CA VAL A 42 -0.54 -14.35 -2.84
C VAL A 42 0.37 -13.76 -3.90
N VAL A 43 -0.21 -12.87 -4.71
CA VAL A 43 0.52 -12.02 -5.66
C VAL A 43 0.45 -10.58 -5.16
N ARG A 44 1.61 -9.91 -5.09
CA ARG A 44 1.73 -8.48 -4.84
C ARG A 44 2.04 -7.75 -6.14
N GLU A 45 1.18 -6.79 -6.47
CA GLU A 45 1.41 -5.83 -7.57
C GLU A 45 1.75 -4.46 -6.97
N ASP A 46 2.89 -3.89 -7.36
CA ASP A 46 3.31 -2.56 -6.93
C ASP A 46 2.87 -1.53 -7.97
N ILE A 47 2.18 -0.48 -7.53
CA ILE A 47 1.46 0.47 -8.38
C ILE A 47 1.84 1.89 -7.96
N ASP A 48 2.09 2.75 -8.94
CA ASP A 48 2.32 4.18 -8.75
C ASP A 48 1.06 4.95 -9.17
N LEU A 49 0.47 5.72 -8.26
CA LEU A 49 -0.72 6.54 -8.52
C LEU A 49 -0.38 8.02 -8.42
N MET A 50 -0.83 8.82 -9.38
CA MET A 50 -0.70 10.27 -9.29
C MET A 50 -1.92 10.86 -8.59
N ASN A 51 -1.73 11.55 -7.47
CA ASN A 51 -2.81 12.23 -6.77
C ASN A 51 -3.21 13.56 -7.44
N LYS A 52 -4.27 14.19 -6.93
CA LYS A 52 -4.79 15.48 -7.42
C LYS A 52 -3.80 16.64 -7.29
N ARG A 53 -2.78 16.49 -6.44
CA ARG A 53 -1.73 17.49 -6.18
C ARG A 53 -0.47 17.26 -7.03
N GLY A 54 -0.46 16.22 -7.88
CA GLY A 54 0.66 15.88 -8.75
C GLY A 54 1.78 15.09 -8.09
N PHE A 55 1.56 14.52 -6.91
CA PHE A 55 2.51 13.63 -6.24
C PHE A 55 2.24 12.17 -6.58
N VAL A 56 3.32 11.42 -6.78
CA VAL A 56 3.28 9.97 -6.95
C VAL A 56 3.13 9.30 -5.57
N LEU A 57 2.06 8.53 -5.43
CA LEU A 57 1.77 7.65 -4.32
C LEU A 57 2.27 6.24 -4.63
N LYS A 58 3.00 5.64 -3.69
CA LYS A 58 3.47 4.25 -3.77
C LYS A 58 2.45 3.32 -3.15
N CYS A 59 1.93 2.38 -3.93
CA CYS A 59 0.91 1.44 -3.52
C CYS A 59 1.32 -0.02 -3.79
N SER A 60 0.75 -0.95 -3.03
CA SER A 60 0.91 -2.40 -3.23
C SER A 60 -0.43 -3.10 -3.05
N HIS A 61 -0.86 -3.84 -4.07
CA HIS A 61 -2.07 -4.67 -4.02
C HIS A 61 -1.68 -6.12 -3.76
N PHE A 62 -2.01 -6.61 -2.58
CA PHE A 62 -1.88 -8.01 -2.19
C PHE A 62 -3.17 -8.76 -2.52
N GLN A 63 -3.08 -9.69 -3.45
CA GLN A 63 -4.21 -10.41 -3.99
C GLN A 63 -4.04 -11.92 -3.76
N PRO A 64 -5.06 -12.61 -3.22
CA PRO A 64 -5.10 -14.07 -3.28
C PRO A 64 -4.99 -14.54 -4.73
N ALA A 65 -4.22 -15.60 -4.95
CA ALA A 65 -4.04 -16.23 -6.25
C ALA A 65 -4.32 -17.74 -6.12
N GLU A 66 -4.78 -18.33 -7.22
CA GLU A 66 -4.95 -19.77 -7.35
C GLU A 66 -3.78 -20.34 -8.16
N LEU A 67 -3.52 -21.64 -7.98
CA LEU A 67 -2.61 -22.35 -8.85
C LEU A 67 -3.20 -22.39 -10.28
N PRO A 68 -2.37 -22.29 -11.33
CA PRO A 68 -2.83 -22.53 -12.69
C PRO A 68 -3.51 -23.91 -12.79
N PRO A 69 -4.50 -24.09 -13.67
CA PRO A 69 -5.02 -25.41 -14.00
C PRO A 69 -3.88 -26.36 -14.39
N GLU A 70 -3.99 -27.64 -14.06
CA GLU A 70 -2.97 -28.66 -14.35
C GLU A 70 -2.65 -28.77 -15.87
N ASP A 71 -3.58 -28.31 -16.72
CA ASP A 71 -3.50 -28.33 -18.18
C ASP A 71 -2.86 -27.06 -18.79
N ALA A 72 -2.43 -26.09 -17.97
CA ALA A 72 -1.79 -24.88 -18.46
C ALA A 72 -0.32 -25.15 -18.87
N ASP A 73 0.11 -24.60 -20.00
CA ASP A 73 1.49 -24.73 -20.51
C ASP A 73 2.51 -24.47 -19.40
N SER A 74 3.27 -25.51 -19.04
CA SER A 74 4.18 -25.55 -17.89
C SER A 74 5.29 -24.50 -17.94
N ASP A 75 5.50 -23.87 -19.08
CA ASP A 75 6.50 -22.81 -19.29
C ASP A 75 6.01 -21.42 -18.83
N SER A 76 4.72 -21.25 -18.52
CA SER A 76 4.16 -19.99 -18.02
C SER A 76 3.73 -20.10 -16.56
N LEU A 77 4.69 -19.93 -15.64
CA LEU A 77 4.48 -19.77 -14.17
C LEU A 77 3.81 -18.42 -13.81
N ASP A 78 2.82 -18.01 -14.59
CA ASP A 78 2.07 -16.79 -14.42
C ASP A 78 0.90 -17.03 -13.46
N PHE A 79 1.22 -17.08 -12.17
CA PHE A 79 0.23 -16.94 -11.11
C PHE A 79 -0.57 -15.67 -11.36
N GLN A 80 -1.81 -15.82 -11.84
CA GLN A 80 -2.70 -14.69 -12.04
C GLN A 80 -3.50 -14.45 -10.76
N PRO A 81 -3.61 -13.19 -10.30
CA PRO A 81 -4.54 -12.84 -9.24
C PRO A 81 -5.95 -12.98 -9.80
N ARG A 82 -6.60 -14.12 -9.55
CA ARG A 82 -7.96 -14.32 -10.02
C ARG A 82 -8.78 -15.18 -9.06
N PRO A 83 -9.95 -14.70 -8.62
CA PRO A 83 -11.01 -15.56 -8.12
C PRO A 83 -11.71 -16.27 -9.29
N LYS A 84 -12.06 -17.55 -9.10
CA LYS A 84 -12.93 -18.31 -10.00
C LYS A 84 -14.34 -17.70 -10.14
N ASP A 85 -14.81 -17.00 -9.11
CA ASP A 85 -16.23 -16.61 -8.93
C ASP A 85 -16.52 -15.09 -8.96
N GLY A 86 -15.60 -14.28 -9.49
CA GLY A 86 -15.76 -12.82 -9.57
C GLY A 86 -14.97 -12.05 -8.49
N PRO A 87 -14.86 -10.72 -8.62
CA PRO A 87 -13.81 -9.93 -7.96
C PRO A 87 -13.81 -10.05 -6.43
N PHE A 88 -12.62 -10.05 -5.83
CA PHE A 88 -12.49 -10.18 -4.37
C PHE A 88 -12.88 -8.87 -3.65
N PRO A 89 -13.44 -8.94 -2.43
CA PRO A 89 -13.48 -7.78 -1.55
C PRO A 89 -12.06 -7.25 -1.32
N CYS A 90 -11.96 -5.93 -1.13
CA CYS A 90 -10.67 -5.26 -0.95
C CYS A 90 -10.71 -4.34 0.28
N VAL A 91 -9.72 -4.48 1.14
CA VAL A 91 -9.46 -3.55 2.24
C VAL A 91 -8.34 -2.60 1.80
N VAL A 92 -8.62 -1.30 1.82
CA VAL A 92 -7.58 -0.28 1.65
C VAL A 92 -6.94 -0.01 3.01
N TYR A 93 -5.66 -0.34 3.14
CA TYR A 93 -4.90 -0.13 4.37
C TYR A 93 -4.23 1.24 4.37
N CYS A 94 -4.67 2.09 5.29
CA CYS A 94 -4.09 3.40 5.57
C CYS A 94 -3.15 3.27 6.78
N HIS A 95 -1.87 3.59 6.59
CA HIS A 95 -0.89 3.50 7.67
C HIS A 95 -1.06 4.61 8.72
N GLY A 96 -0.47 4.41 9.90
CA GLY A 96 -0.48 5.38 10.97
C GLY A 96 0.53 6.52 10.77
N ASN A 97 0.59 7.46 11.72
CA ASN A 97 1.60 8.52 11.69
C ASN A 97 3.02 7.92 11.70
N ALA A 98 3.93 8.49 10.89
CA ALA A 98 5.29 8.00 10.65
C ALA A 98 5.39 6.56 10.08
N GLY A 99 4.25 5.95 9.71
CA GLY A 99 4.17 4.62 9.15
C GLY A 99 4.42 4.56 7.65
N SER A 100 4.13 3.39 7.09
CA SER A 100 4.19 3.13 5.65
C SER A 100 3.26 1.98 5.28
N ARG A 101 3.12 1.68 3.99
CA ARG A 101 2.44 0.48 3.49
C ARG A 101 2.98 -0.83 4.07
N CYS A 102 4.18 -0.87 4.64
CA CYS A 102 4.69 -2.05 5.36
C CYS A 102 3.84 -2.41 6.59
N ASP A 103 3.13 -1.45 7.17
CA ASP A 103 2.28 -1.68 8.34
C ASP A 103 1.13 -2.64 8.00
N SER A 104 0.73 -2.71 6.73
CA SER A 104 -0.33 -3.61 6.25
C SER A 104 0.04 -5.09 6.35
N LEU A 105 1.33 -5.42 6.49
CA LEU A 105 1.79 -6.81 6.60
C LEU A 105 1.18 -7.52 7.81
N SER A 106 0.83 -6.77 8.85
CA SER A 106 0.18 -7.28 10.06
C SER A 106 -1.22 -7.88 9.79
N VAL A 107 -1.94 -7.36 8.79
CA VAL A 107 -3.32 -7.80 8.48
C VAL A 107 -3.38 -8.86 7.38
N LEU A 108 -2.32 -9.03 6.59
CA LEU A 108 -2.28 -10.00 5.48
C LEU A 108 -2.58 -11.45 5.94
N PRO A 109 -2.00 -11.97 7.04
CA PRO A 109 -2.28 -13.32 7.53
C PRO A 109 -3.71 -13.55 8.03
N ILE A 110 -4.49 -12.47 8.17
CA ILE A 110 -5.89 -12.52 8.61
C ILE A 110 -6.81 -12.42 7.40
N LEU A 111 -6.57 -11.45 6.52
CA LEU A 111 -7.48 -11.10 5.43
C LEU A 111 -7.32 -11.99 4.19
N LEU A 112 -6.08 -12.29 3.78
CA LEU A 112 -5.83 -13.02 2.54
C LEU A 112 -6.39 -14.45 2.56
N PRO A 113 -6.28 -15.23 3.67
CA PRO A 113 -6.91 -16.55 3.74
C PRO A 113 -8.45 -16.54 3.68
N LEU A 114 -9.06 -15.38 3.95
CA LEU A 114 -10.51 -15.19 3.82
C LEU A 114 -10.92 -14.75 2.41
N GLY A 115 -10.00 -14.70 1.46
CA GLY A 115 -10.25 -14.19 0.11
C GLY A 115 -10.42 -12.67 0.05
N ILE A 116 -9.97 -11.94 1.06
CA ILE A 116 -10.04 -10.47 1.11
C ILE A 116 -8.69 -9.91 0.68
N SER A 117 -8.65 -9.23 -0.47
CA SER A 117 -7.45 -8.56 -0.95
C SER A 117 -7.13 -7.32 -0.12
N VAL A 118 -5.87 -6.92 -0.08
CA VAL A 118 -5.41 -5.75 0.69
C VAL A 118 -4.66 -4.81 -0.23
N PHE A 119 -5.11 -3.55 -0.31
CA PHE A 119 -4.43 -2.49 -1.04
C PHE A 119 -3.77 -1.55 -0.03
N ALA A 120 -2.45 -1.58 0.06
CA ALA A 120 -1.69 -0.75 0.98
C ALA A 120 -1.08 0.44 0.22
N MET A 121 -1.04 1.60 0.84
CA MET A 121 -0.50 2.81 0.22
C MET A 121 0.32 3.63 1.21
N ASP A 122 1.37 4.28 0.70
CA ASP A 122 2.05 5.39 1.38
C ASP A 122 1.32 6.70 1.02
N PHE A 123 0.90 7.47 2.02
CA PHE A 123 0.36 8.81 1.79
C PHE A 123 1.44 9.78 1.26
N SER A 124 1.03 10.85 0.57
CA SER A 124 1.95 11.94 0.22
C SER A 124 2.64 12.44 1.49
N GLY A 125 3.97 12.49 1.50
CA GLY A 125 4.72 12.87 2.68
C GLY A 125 5.27 11.71 3.52
N ALA A 126 4.84 10.46 3.26
CA ALA A 126 5.23 9.27 4.02
C ALA A 126 5.90 8.19 3.17
N GLY A 127 6.64 7.31 3.84
CA GLY A 127 7.36 6.19 3.23
C GLY A 127 8.12 6.60 1.96
N GLN A 128 7.82 5.89 0.87
CA GLN A 128 8.43 6.10 -0.44
C GLN A 128 7.57 6.97 -1.39
N SER A 129 6.42 7.48 -0.94
CA SER A 129 5.61 8.42 -1.72
C SER A 129 6.27 9.81 -1.79
N GLU A 130 5.95 10.54 -2.84
CA GLU A 130 6.38 11.93 -3.00
C GLU A 130 5.70 12.88 -1.99
N GLY A 131 5.95 14.19 -2.13
CA GLY A 131 5.53 15.21 -1.16
C GLY A 131 6.58 15.42 -0.07
N LYS A 132 6.41 16.43 0.77
CA LYS A 132 7.39 16.79 1.83
C LYS A 132 6.83 16.66 3.25
N PHE A 133 5.53 16.90 3.41
CA PHE A 133 4.87 17.00 4.71
C PHE A 133 3.59 16.19 4.72
N LEU A 134 3.25 15.66 5.89
CA LEU A 134 1.93 15.14 6.22
C LEU A 134 1.04 16.31 6.66
N SER A 135 -0.25 16.19 6.35
CA SER A 135 -1.28 17.14 6.75
C SER A 135 -2.28 16.56 7.75
N LEU A 136 -1.95 15.39 8.32
CA LEU A 136 -2.69 14.75 9.40
C LEU A 136 -4.17 14.52 9.07
N GLY A 137 -4.45 14.13 7.81
CA GLY A 137 -5.77 13.79 7.31
C GLY A 137 -6.34 14.78 6.29
N TYR A 138 -5.82 16.01 6.21
CA TYR A 138 -6.41 17.04 5.36
C TYR A 138 -6.27 16.73 3.86
N HIS A 139 -5.07 16.40 3.41
CA HIS A 139 -4.78 15.97 2.03
C HIS A 139 -4.78 14.44 1.90
N GLU A 140 -4.51 13.70 2.97
CA GLU A 140 -4.49 12.23 2.95
C GLU A 140 -5.85 11.64 2.55
N LYS A 141 -6.96 12.35 2.83
CA LYS A 141 -8.29 11.97 2.32
C LYS A 141 -8.38 11.99 0.79
N GLU A 142 -7.65 12.90 0.13
CA GLU A 142 -7.63 13.03 -1.33
C GLU A 142 -6.73 11.95 -1.95
N ASP A 143 -5.62 11.63 -1.30
CA ASP A 143 -4.77 10.49 -1.65
C ASP A 143 -5.56 9.18 -1.60
N LEU A 144 -6.33 8.98 -0.52
CA LEU A 144 -7.22 7.83 -0.36
C LEU A 144 -8.30 7.81 -1.46
N ALA A 145 -8.89 8.96 -1.79
CA ALA A 145 -9.86 9.05 -2.87
C ALA A 145 -9.24 8.62 -4.20
N THR A 146 -8.01 9.03 -4.52
CA THR A 146 -7.28 8.57 -5.71
C THR A 146 -7.08 7.05 -5.74
N ALA A 147 -6.72 6.45 -4.60
CA ALA A 147 -6.58 4.99 -4.51
C ALA A 147 -7.92 4.26 -4.73
N ILE A 148 -9.02 4.77 -4.15
CA ILE A 148 -10.37 4.22 -4.33
C ILE A 148 -10.83 4.36 -5.78
N GLU A 149 -10.65 5.53 -6.39
CA GLU A 149 -10.96 5.79 -7.81
C GLU A 149 -10.21 4.80 -8.71
N PHE A 150 -8.91 4.59 -8.48
CA PHE A 150 -8.12 3.58 -9.20
C PHE A 150 -8.71 2.17 -9.05
N LEU A 151 -8.95 1.73 -7.81
CA LEU A 151 -9.49 0.40 -7.52
C LEU A 151 -10.84 0.14 -8.20
N GLN A 152 -11.72 1.14 -8.25
CA GLN A 152 -13.02 1.06 -8.92
C GLN A 152 -12.91 0.86 -10.45
N THR A 153 -11.78 1.25 -11.05
CA THR A 153 -11.53 1.06 -12.49
C THR A 153 -10.92 -0.30 -12.83
N CYS A 154 -10.16 -0.91 -11.92
CA CYS A 154 -9.40 -2.14 -12.19
C CYS A 154 -10.25 -3.41 -12.42
N LYS A 155 -11.56 -3.39 -12.13
CA LYS A 155 -12.48 -4.56 -12.20
C LYS A 155 -12.04 -5.80 -11.40
N ARG A 156 -10.97 -5.71 -10.59
CA ARG A 156 -10.43 -6.82 -9.77
C ARG A 156 -10.97 -6.84 -8.35
N VAL A 157 -11.65 -5.77 -7.94
CA VAL A 157 -12.24 -5.62 -6.60
C VAL A 157 -13.75 -5.51 -6.69
N SER A 158 -14.45 -6.12 -5.75
CA SER A 158 -15.92 -6.07 -5.70
C SER A 158 -16.38 -4.64 -5.44
N ARG A 159 -17.47 -4.22 -6.10
CA ARG A 159 -18.09 -2.90 -5.91
C ARG A 159 -19.01 -2.88 -4.71
#